data_AF-A0A920EJS5-F1
#
_entry.id   AF-A0A920EJS5-F1
#
_cell.length_a   1.000
_cell.length_b   1.000
_cell.length_c   1.000
_cell.angle_alpha   90.00
_cell.angle_beta   90.00
_cell.angle_gamma   90.00
#
_symmetry.space_group_name_H-M   'P 1'
#
loop_
_entity.id
_entity.type
_entity.pdbx_description
1 polymer ?
#
loop_
_entity_poly.entity_id
_entity_poly.type
_entity_poly.pdbx_seq_one_letter_code
_entity_poly.pdbx_strand_id
1 'polypeptide(L)'
;MSQMTPREIVHELNQHIIGQDDAKRAVAIALRNRWRRSQLEDDIRNEVTPKNILMIGPTGVGKTEIARRLAKLANAPFVKVEATKFTEVGYVGKDVESIVRDLVETAVKECREKEMLKVDQRALDAAEERVLDALLPPARSTDATQEKNSTTRQVFRKKLREGALDEKEIEIELSQMPLGVEIMAPPGMEEMTSQLQNMFSNMSRNKKTTRKISVKDAMKQIKEEEAAKLINDEEIKASAIEAAEQNGIVFSR
;
A
#
# COMPACT_ATOMS: atom_id res chain seq x y z
N MET A 1 16.68 -6.68 -1.76
CA MET A 1 17.34 -5.49 -2.37
C MET A 1 17.72 -5.79 -3.80
N SER A 2 17.72 -4.79 -4.69
CA SER A 2 18.18 -4.99 -6.07
C SER A 2 19.67 -5.36 -6.07
N GLN A 3 20.06 -6.35 -6.88
CA GLN A 3 21.45 -6.81 -7.01
C GLN A 3 22.28 -5.92 -7.95
N MET A 4 21.77 -4.74 -8.30
CA MET A 4 22.36 -3.87 -9.30
C MET A 4 23.76 -3.43 -8.89
N THR A 5 24.65 -3.41 -9.87
CA THR A 5 26.00 -2.86 -9.75
C THR A 5 25.94 -1.34 -9.74
N PRO A 6 26.97 -0.65 -9.20
CA PRO A 6 27.02 0.81 -9.24
C PRO A 6 26.90 1.39 -10.66
N ARG A 7 27.42 0.69 -11.67
CA ARG A 7 27.32 1.12 -13.07
C ARG A 7 25.89 1.04 -13.61
N GLU A 8 25.17 -0.02 -13.29
CA GLU A 8 23.75 -0.18 -13.66
C GLU A 8 22.87 0.86 -12.97
N ILE A 9 23.12 1.14 -11.68
CA ILE A 9 22.38 2.19 -10.96
C ILE A 9 22.61 3.56 -11.60
N VAL A 10 23.86 3.91 -11.93
CA VAL A 10 24.16 5.17 -12.62
C VAL A 10 23.50 5.23 -13.99
N HIS A 11 23.52 4.12 -14.74
CA HIS A 11 22.87 4.03 -16.05
C HIS A 11 21.36 4.28 -15.96
N GLU A 12 20.69 3.68 -14.97
CA GLU A 12 19.26 3.90 -14.74
C GLU A 12 18.97 5.36 -14.32
N LEU A 13 19.81 5.93 -13.46
CA LEU A 13 19.69 7.36 -13.08
C LEU A 13 19.92 8.30 -14.27
N ASN A 14 20.73 7.92 -15.27
CA ASN A 14 20.95 8.72 -16.48
C ASN A 14 19.69 8.87 -17.35
N GLN A 15 18.72 7.95 -17.25
CA GLN A 15 17.46 8.05 -18.00
C GLN A 15 16.54 9.17 -17.49
N HIS A 16 16.76 9.66 -16.27
CA HIS A 16 15.90 10.64 -15.61
C HIS A 16 16.62 11.91 -15.18
N ILE A 17 17.91 11.83 -14.87
CA ILE A 17 18.72 12.97 -14.41
C ILE A 17 19.81 13.24 -15.45
N ILE A 18 19.89 14.48 -15.92
CA ILE A 18 20.94 14.92 -16.86
C ILE A 18 22.15 15.43 -16.06
N GLY A 19 23.37 14.97 -16.39
CA GLY A 19 24.61 15.36 -15.69
C GLY A 19 24.68 14.86 -14.24
N GLN A 20 25.34 15.61 -13.35
CA GLN A 20 25.48 15.27 -11.91
C GLN A 20 26.15 13.91 -11.65
N ASP A 21 27.16 13.55 -12.43
CA ASP A 21 27.77 12.21 -12.40
C ASP A 21 28.36 11.84 -11.04
N ASP A 22 28.96 12.79 -10.34
CA ASP A 22 29.53 12.55 -9.01
C ASP A 22 28.45 12.24 -7.97
N ALA A 23 27.33 12.97 -8.01
CA ALA A 23 26.19 12.70 -7.14
C ALA A 23 25.58 11.31 -7.45
N LYS A 24 25.43 10.95 -8.73
CA LYS A 24 24.95 9.63 -9.16
C LYS A 24 25.87 8.50 -8.68
N ARG A 25 27.19 8.67 -8.81
CA ARG A 25 28.18 7.70 -8.31
C ARG A 25 28.10 7.56 -6.78
N ALA A 26 28.00 8.66 -6.05
CA ALA A 26 27.90 8.64 -4.59
C ALA A 26 26.67 7.85 -4.12
N VAL A 27 25.50 8.11 -4.70
CA VAL A 27 24.27 7.38 -4.33
C VAL A 27 24.30 5.91 -4.77
N ALA A 28 24.91 5.61 -5.92
CA ALA A 28 25.07 4.24 -6.40
C ALA A 28 25.98 3.41 -5.48
N ILE A 29 27.07 4.02 -4.96
CA ILE A 29 27.94 3.37 -3.96
C ILE A 29 27.19 3.15 -2.65
N ALA A 30 26.44 4.14 -2.16
CA ALA A 30 25.67 3.99 -0.93
C ALA A 30 24.63 2.87 -1.03
N LEU A 31 23.88 2.80 -2.14
CA LEU A 31 22.92 1.73 -2.39
C LEU A 31 23.61 0.36 -2.51
N ARG A 32 24.74 0.27 -3.24
CA ARG A 32 25.50 -0.98 -3.34
C ARG A 32 26.06 -1.44 -2.00
N ASN A 33 26.48 -0.51 -1.15
CA ASN A 33 26.97 -0.84 0.19
C ASN A 33 25.87 -1.42 1.09
N ARG A 34 24.59 -1.04 0.91
CA ARG A 34 23.48 -1.71 1.60
C ARG A 34 23.35 -3.18 1.20
N TRP A 35 23.42 -3.47 -0.10
CA TRP A 35 23.43 -4.85 -0.58
C TRP A 35 24.63 -5.64 -0.05
N ARG A 36 25.83 -5.04 -0.05
CA ARG A 36 27.04 -5.66 0.52
C ARG A 36 26.87 -5.94 2.01
N ARG A 37 26.31 -4.99 2.78
CA ARG A 37 26.02 -5.16 4.21
C ARG A 37 25.10 -6.36 4.46
N SER A 38 24.09 -6.57 3.61
CA SER A 38 23.17 -7.70 3.77
C SER A 38 23.82 -9.07 3.48
N GLN A 39 25.03 -9.11 2.91
CA GLN A 39 25.79 -10.35 2.69
C GLN A 39 26.76 -10.65 3.84
N LEU A 40 26.92 -9.73 4.80
CA LEU A 40 27.77 -9.94 5.97
C LEU A 40 27.04 -10.79 7.02
N GLU A 41 27.81 -11.51 7.83
CA GLU A 41 27.32 -12.20 9.03
C GLU A 41 26.78 -11.18 10.05
N ASP A 42 25.85 -11.62 10.91
CA ASP A 42 25.06 -10.74 11.77
C ASP A 42 25.94 -9.90 12.72
N ASP A 43 27.01 -10.48 13.25
CA ASP A 43 27.96 -9.81 14.16
C ASP A 43 28.59 -8.57 13.50
N ILE A 44 29.10 -8.74 12.28
CA ILE A 44 29.75 -7.66 11.52
C ILE A 44 28.70 -6.71 10.92
N ARG A 45 27.52 -7.23 10.55
CA ARG A 45 26.45 -6.44 9.91
C ARG A 45 26.01 -5.27 10.80
N ASN A 46 25.90 -5.51 12.11
CA ASN A 46 25.47 -4.50 13.08
C ASN A 46 26.50 -3.39 13.30
N GLU A 47 27.79 -3.68 13.09
CA GLU A 47 28.85 -2.67 13.18
C GLU A 47 28.91 -1.75 11.93
N VAL A 48 28.37 -2.20 10.80
CA VAL A 48 28.40 -1.45 9.54
C VAL A 48 27.23 -0.47 9.44
N THR A 49 27.52 0.79 9.73
CA THR A 49 26.55 1.89 9.59
C THR A 49 26.39 2.37 8.14
N PRO A 50 25.17 2.81 7.74
CA PRO A 50 24.94 3.42 6.44
C PRO A 50 25.83 4.65 6.21
N LYS A 51 26.34 4.81 4.99
CA LYS A 51 27.11 6.01 4.59
C LYS A 51 26.13 7.09 4.12
N ASN A 52 25.82 8.01 5.03
CA ASN A 52 24.98 9.18 4.73
C ASN A 52 25.65 10.10 3.70
N ILE A 53 24.85 10.78 2.88
CA ILE A 53 25.32 11.62 1.79
C ILE A 53 24.88 13.06 2.03
N LEU A 54 25.82 14.00 1.95
CA LEU A 54 25.55 15.43 1.90
C LEU A 54 25.69 15.92 0.45
N MET A 55 24.59 16.41 -0.14
CA MET A 55 24.60 16.97 -1.49
C MET A 55 24.69 18.50 -1.43
N ILE A 56 25.78 19.08 -1.95
CA ILE A 56 26.01 20.52 -1.99
C ILE A 56 25.80 21.03 -3.41
N GLY A 57 25.03 22.11 -3.57
CA GLY A 57 24.81 22.76 -4.86
C GLY A 57 23.61 23.72 -4.85
N PRO A 58 23.37 24.49 -5.93
CA PRO A 58 22.24 25.41 -6.01
C PRO A 58 20.90 24.68 -6.06
N THR A 59 19.79 25.41 -5.87
CA THR A 59 18.44 24.86 -6.03
C THR A 59 18.20 24.48 -7.50
N GLY A 60 17.29 23.54 -7.75
CA GLY A 60 16.90 23.15 -9.12
C GLY A 60 17.85 22.21 -9.87
N VAL A 61 19.06 21.92 -9.36
CA VAL A 61 20.03 21.03 -10.05
C VAL A 61 19.73 19.52 -9.98
N GLY A 62 18.58 19.14 -9.42
CA GLY A 62 18.15 17.73 -9.39
C GLY A 62 18.50 16.94 -8.11
N LYS A 63 19.01 17.56 -7.03
CA LYS A 63 19.32 16.86 -5.77
C LYS A 63 18.18 15.97 -5.25
N THR A 64 16.98 16.55 -5.16
CA THR A 64 15.78 15.84 -4.71
C THR A 64 15.36 14.74 -5.69
N GLU A 65 15.54 14.95 -7.00
CA GLU A 65 15.16 13.99 -8.02
C GLU A 65 16.09 12.77 -8.02
N ILE A 66 17.40 12.97 -7.80
CA ILE A 66 18.36 11.86 -7.59
C ILE A 66 17.91 10.98 -6.42
N ALA A 67 17.58 11.59 -5.26
CA ALA A 67 17.14 10.83 -4.09
C ALA A 67 15.82 10.09 -4.32
N ARG A 68 14.83 10.75 -4.95
CA ARG A 68 13.53 10.15 -5.28
C ARG A 68 13.68 8.98 -6.25
N ARG A 69 14.50 9.13 -7.30
CA ARG A 69 14.74 8.07 -8.30
C ARG A 69 15.51 6.89 -7.71
N LEU A 70 16.49 7.17 -6.86
CA LEU A 70 17.21 6.14 -6.12
C LEU A 70 16.25 5.29 -5.27
N ALA A 71 15.32 5.93 -4.55
CA ALA A 71 14.37 5.20 -3.72
C ALA A 71 13.42 4.32 -4.52
N LYS A 72 12.89 4.83 -5.65
CA LYS A 72 12.08 4.04 -6.58
C LYS A 72 12.85 2.83 -7.13
N LEU A 73 14.10 3.03 -7.55
CA LEU A 73 14.97 1.97 -8.07
C LEU A 73 15.25 0.89 -7.02
N ALA A 74 15.43 1.31 -5.77
CA ALA A 74 15.65 0.41 -4.65
C ALA A 74 14.37 -0.26 -4.12
N ASN A 75 13.18 0.13 -4.60
CA ASN A 75 11.89 -0.19 -3.98
C ASN A 75 11.88 0.10 -2.47
N ALA A 76 12.39 1.28 -2.10
CA ALA A 76 12.62 1.72 -0.75
C ALA A 76 11.61 2.80 -0.33
N PRO A 77 11.06 2.73 0.91
CA PRO A 77 10.24 3.79 1.47
C PRO A 77 11.00 5.12 1.48
N PHE A 78 10.35 6.20 1.02
CA PHE A 78 10.98 7.51 0.84
C PHE A 78 10.18 8.64 1.48
N VAL A 79 10.86 9.44 2.31
CA VAL A 79 10.30 10.67 2.88
C VAL A 79 11.17 11.87 2.57
N LYS A 80 10.53 12.96 2.13
CA LYS A 80 11.15 14.27 1.98
C LYS A 80 10.73 15.16 3.15
N VAL A 81 11.69 15.66 3.91
CA VAL A 81 11.48 16.64 4.97
C VAL A 81 12.24 17.94 4.72
N GLU A 82 11.82 19.01 5.39
CA GLU A 82 12.49 20.31 5.35
C GLU A 82 12.99 20.60 6.76
N ALA A 83 14.29 20.84 6.91
CA ALA A 83 14.94 20.95 8.22
C ALA A 83 14.39 22.12 9.05
N THR A 84 13.96 23.19 8.38
CA THR A 84 13.42 24.40 9.03
C THR A 84 12.12 24.14 9.78
N LYS A 85 11.37 23.09 9.44
CA LYS A 85 10.12 22.70 10.13
C LYS A 85 10.31 22.31 11.59
N PHE A 86 11.54 21.96 11.97
CA PHE A 86 11.90 21.54 13.33
C PHE A 86 12.54 22.67 14.14
N THR A 87 12.82 23.80 13.51
CA THR A 87 13.41 24.99 14.16
C THR A 87 12.42 26.14 14.34
N GLU A 88 11.25 26.09 13.69
CA GLU A 88 10.21 27.11 13.84
C GLU A 88 9.60 27.04 15.26
N VAL A 89 9.85 28.10 16.03
CA VAL A 89 9.38 28.28 17.41
C VAL A 89 7.86 28.47 17.38
N GLY A 90 7.13 27.38 17.63
CA GLY A 90 5.68 27.37 17.84
C GLY A 90 5.34 26.41 18.97
N TYR A 91 4.34 26.76 19.78
CA TYR A 91 4.00 26.16 21.08
C TYR A 91 3.62 24.66 21.05
N VAL A 92 3.55 24.04 19.86
CA VAL A 92 3.47 22.58 19.64
C VAL A 92 4.21 22.29 18.31
N GLY A 93 5.53 22.23 18.33
CA GLY A 93 6.35 21.94 17.15
C GLY A 93 6.13 20.52 16.63
N LYS A 94 6.31 20.30 15.32
CA LYS A 94 6.40 18.93 14.77
C LYS A 94 7.64 18.24 15.34
N ASP A 95 7.43 17.09 15.95
CA ASP A 95 8.45 16.25 16.56
C ASP A 95 9.39 15.66 15.49
N VAL A 96 10.70 15.59 15.76
CA VAL A 96 11.69 14.96 14.85
C VAL A 96 11.35 13.49 14.60
N GLU A 97 10.73 12.83 15.57
CA GLU A 97 10.24 11.46 15.41
C GLU A 97 9.18 11.32 14.30
N SER A 98 8.47 12.41 13.96
CA SER A 98 7.50 12.39 12.85
C SER A 98 8.13 11.99 11.52
N ILE A 99 9.44 12.26 11.32
CA ILE A 99 10.17 11.81 10.13
C ILE A 99 10.14 10.29 10.01
N VAL A 100 10.33 9.58 11.12
CA VAL A 100 10.34 8.11 11.15
C VAL A 100 8.91 7.58 11.05
N ARG A 101 7.93 8.23 11.69
CA ARG A 101 6.51 7.86 11.54
C ARG A 101 6.05 7.95 10.09
N ASP A 102 6.31 9.08 9.42
CA ASP A 102 5.97 9.28 8.00
C ASP A 102 6.64 8.22 7.10
N LEU A 103 7.87 7.80 7.44
CA LEU A 103 8.60 6.78 6.69
C LEU A 103 7.96 5.40 6.84
N VAL A 104 7.58 5.03 8.06
CA VAL A 104 6.88 3.76 8.33
C VAL A 104 5.50 3.76 7.69
N GLU A 105 4.74 4.87 7.74
CA GLU A 105 3.45 4.99 7.07
C GLU A 105 3.58 4.79 5.55
N THR A 106 4.62 5.39 4.95
CA THR A 106 4.94 5.17 3.53
C THR A 106 5.26 3.71 3.25
N ALA A 107 6.04 3.06 4.12
CA ALA A 107 6.38 1.64 3.98
C ALA A 107 5.13 0.73 4.07
N VAL A 108 4.22 0.99 5.02
CA VAL A 108 2.96 0.25 5.18
C VAL A 108 2.11 0.38 3.92
N LYS A 109 2.00 1.59 3.36
CA LYS A 109 1.28 1.81 2.12
C LYS A 109 1.87 1.01 0.95
N GLU A 110 3.19 1.08 0.75
CA GLU A 110 3.87 0.35 -0.32
C GLU A 110 3.76 -1.18 -0.16
N CYS A 111 3.88 -1.70 1.06
CA CYS A 111 3.71 -3.12 1.34
C CYS A 111 2.27 -3.58 1.08
N ARG A 112 1.28 -2.80 1.51
CA ARG A 112 -0.13 -3.10 1.26
C ARG A 112 -0.45 -3.11 -0.24
N GLU A 113 0.05 -2.13 -1.00
CA GLU A 113 -0.14 -2.09 -2.45
C GLU A 113 0.48 -3.33 -3.13
N LYS A 114 1.66 -3.77 -2.70
CA LYS A 114 2.31 -5.00 -3.21
C LYS A 114 1.51 -6.25 -2.88
N GLU A 115 1.02 -6.39 -1.65
CA GLU A 115 0.20 -7.55 -1.27
C GLU A 115 -1.15 -7.56 -2.00
N MET A 116 -1.79 -6.39 -2.17
CA MET A 116 -3.01 -6.26 -2.97
C MET A 116 -2.82 -6.76 -4.41
N LEU A 117 -1.70 -6.43 -5.04
CA LEU A 117 -1.38 -6.91 -6.39
C LEU A 117 -1.19 -8.43 -6.45
N LYS A 118 -0.62 -9.05 -5.40
CA LYS A 118 -0.44 -10.51 -5.34
C LYS A 118 -1.78 -11.26 -5.22
N VAL A 119 -2.73 -10.68 -4.49
CA VAL A 119 -4.05 -11.31 -4.28
C VAL A 119 -5.09 -10.93 -5.34
N ASP A 120 -4.77 -10.01 -6.26
CA ASP A 120 -5.73 -9.43 -7.21
C ASP A 120 -6.52 -10.47 -8.02
N GLN A 121 -5.83 -11.48 -8.57
CA GLN A 121 -6.49 -12.55 -9.34
C GLN A 121 -7.36 -13.43 -8.45
N ARG A 122 -6.87 -13.80 -7.26
CA ARG A 122 -7.63 -14.63 -6.30
C ARG A 122 -8.88 -13.89 -5.79
N ALA A 123 -8.75 -12.60 -5.54
CA ALA A 123 -9.85 -11.73 -5.16
C ALA A 123 -10.87 -11.61 -6.28
N LEU A 124 -10.42 -11.48 -7.54
CA LEU A 124 -11.29 -11.46 -8.70
C LEU A 124 -12.07 -12.78 -8.85
N ASP A 125 -11.40 -13.93 -8.80
CA ASP A 125 -12.06 -15.23 -8.90
C ASP A 125 -13.08 -15.45 -7.76
N ALA A 126 -12.71 -15.11 -6.52
CA ALA A 126 -13.63 -15.20 -5.37
C ALA A 126 -14.84 -14.27 -5.51
N ALA A 127 -14.62 -13.08 -6.03
CA ALA A 127 -15.67 -12.11 -6.24
C ALA A 127 -16.59 -12.52 -7.42
N GLU A 128 -16.06 -13.14 -8.48
CA GLU A 128 -16.86 -13.76 -9.54
C GLU A 128 -17.77 -14.86 -8.98
N GLU A 129 -17.25 -15.73 -8.10
CA GLU A 129 -18.06 -16.79 -7.48
C GLU A 129 -19.24 -16.22 -6.69
N ARG A 130 -19.01 -15.15 -5.92
CA ARG A 130 -20.05 -14.52 -5.10
C ARG A 130 -21.12 -13.82 -5.95
N VAL A 131 -20.73 -13.23 -7.08
CA VAL A 131 -21.67 -12.67 -8.07
C VAL A 131 -22.48 -13.79 -8.75
N LEU A 132 -21.84 -14.91 -9.09
CA LEU A 132 -22.51 -16.07 -9.67
C LEU A 132 -23.52 -16.70 -8.71
N ASP A 133 -23.22 -16.75 -7.41
CA ASP A 133 -24.16 -17.22 -6.39
C ASP A 133 -25.42 -16.34 -6.29
N ALA A 134 -25.28 -15.02 -6.48
CA ALA A 134 -26.42 -14.10 -6.51
C ALA A 134 -27.24 -14.23 -7.81
N LEU A 135 -26.59 -14.54 -8.94
CA LEU A 135 -27.26 -14.72 -10.24
C LEU A 135 -27.92 -16.09 -10.39
N LEU A 136 -27.35 -17.11 -9.76
CA LEU A 136 -27.80 -18.49 -9.81
C LEU A 136 -27.99 -18.98 -8.37
N PRO A 137 -29.08 -18.56 -7.68
CA PRO A 137 -29.36 -19.04 -6.34
C PRO A 137 -29.47 -20.57 -6.39
N PRO A 138 -28.75 -21.31 -5.51
CA PRO A 138 -28.78 -22.76 -5.52
C PRO A 138 -30.22 -23.23 -5.30
N ALA A 139 -30.65 -24.25 -6.04
CA ALA A 139 -31.93 -24.88 -5.77
C ALA A 139 -31.88 -25.39 -4.31
N ARG A 140 -32.94 -25.16 -3.52
CA ARG A 140 -33.07 -25.62 -2.12
C ARG A 140 -33.14 -27.16 -2.01
N SER A 141 -32.13 -27.85 -2.52
CA SER A 141 -31.94 -29.29 -2.42
C SER A 141 -30.68 -29.55 -1.58
N THR A 142 -30.74 -30.58 -0.76
CA THR A 142 -29.83 -30.88 0.34
C THR A 142 -28.41 -31.30 -0.09
N ASP A 143 -28.08 -31.24 -1.38
CA ASP A 143 -26.79 -31.65 -1.95
C ASP A 143 -26.02 -30.47 -2.55
N ALA A 144 -25.55 -29.56 -1.69
CA ALA A 144 -24.79 -28.35 -2.04
C ALA A 144 -23.41 -28.63 -2.71
N THR A 145 -22.98 -29.89 -2.79
CA THR A 145 -21.69 -30.30 -3.36
C THR A 145 -21.73 -30.63 -4.85
N GLN A 146 -22.90 -30.94 -5.45
CA GLN A 146 -22.99 -31.29 -6.87
C GLN A 146 -23.23 -30.09 -7.82
N GLU A 147 -23.73 -28.94 -7.33
CA GLU A 147 -24.06 -27.79 -8.20
C GLU A 147 -22.89 -26.83 -8.49
N LYS A 148 -21.78 -26.89 -7.74
CA LYS A 148 -20.64 -25.95 -7.91
C LYS A 148 -19.96 -26.02 -9.28
N ASN A 149 -20.13 -27.12 -10.02
CA ASN A 149 -19.57 -27.32 -11.37
C ASN A 149 -20.65 -27.52 -12.44
N SER A 150 -21.86 -27.00 -12.23
CA SER A 150 -22.91 -27.04 -13.26
C SER A 150 -22.43 -26.38 -14.55
N THR A 151 -22.70 -27.01 -15.70
CA THR A 151 -22.40 -26.47 -17.04
C THR A 151 -22.98 -25.06 -17.22
N THR A 152 -24.12 -24.77 -16.60
CA THR A 152 -24.75 -23.45 -16.55
C THR A 152 -23.85 -22.41 -15.87
N ARG A 153 -23.21 -22.75 -14.75
CA ARG A 153 -22.33 -21.82 -14.01
C ARG A 153 -21.10 -21.44 -14.83
N GLN A 154 -20.52 -22.39 -15.57
CA GLN A 154 -19.39 -22.13 -16.47
C GLN A 154 -19.77 -21.19 -17.63
N VAL A 155 -20.95 -21.37 -18.22
CA VAL A 155 -21.46 -20.48 -19.27
C VAL A 155 -21.70 -19.07 -18.72
N PHE A 156 -22.27 -18.93 -17.53
CA PHE A 156 -22.47 -17.62 -16.89
C PHE A 156 -21.16 -16.95 -16.49
N ARG A 157 -20.16 -17.71 -16.01
CA ARG A 157 -18.81 -17.18 -15.76
C ARG A 157 -18.20 -16.59 -17.04
N LYS A 158 -18.30 -17.31 -18.16
CA LYS A 158 -17.83 -16.80 -19.45
C LYS A 158 -18.54 -15.50 -19.84
N LYS A 159 -19.86 -15.45 -19.72
CA LYS A 159 -20.66 -14.24 -20.00
C LYS A 159 -20.32 -13.07 -19.07
N LEU A 160 -19.99 -13.35 -17.81
CA LEU A 160 -19.56 -12.34 -16.83
C LEU A 160 -18.20 -11.73 -17.25
N ARG A 161 -17.24 -12.57 -17.63
CA ARG A 161 -15.92 -12.12 -18.12
C ARG A 161 -15.99 -11.37 -19.45
N GLU A 162 -16.96 -11.70 -20.29
CA GLU A 162 -17.25 -11.00 -21.55
C GLU A 162 -18.01 -9.67 -21.34
N GLY A 163 -18.39 -9.31 -20.11
CA GLY A 163 -19.13 -8.09 -19.78
C GLY A 163 -20.61 -8.09 -20.19
N ALA A 164 -21.13 -9.25 -20.62
CA ALA A 164 -22.51 -9.36 -21.11
C ALA A 164 -23.58 -9.28 -20.00
N LEU A 165 -23.15 -9.23 -18.73
CA LEU A 165 -24.02 -9.20 -17.55
C LEU A 165 -23.87 -7.91 -16.74
N ASP A 166 -23.00 -6.98 -17.15
CA ASP A 166 -22.62 -5.78 -16.39
C ASP A 166 -23.81 -4.91 -15.96
N GLU A 167 -24.81 -4.77 -16.84
CA GLU A 167 -25.99 -3.93 -16.62
C GLU A 167 -27.08 -4.62 -15.80
N LYS A 168 -26.99 -5.93 -15.57
CA LYS A 168 -28.00 -6.63 -14.76
C LYS A 168 -27.91 -6.19 -13.31
N GLU A 169 -29.07 -6.05 -12.68
CA GLU A 169 -29.15 -5.79 -11.25
C GLU A 169 -29.15 -7.10 -10.47
N ILE A 170 -28.36 -7.15 -9.41
CA ILE A 170 -28.33 -8.26 -8.46
C ILE A 170 -28.52 -7.73 -7.05
N GLU A 171 -29.12 -8.57 -6.20
CA GLU A 171 -29.16 -8.34 -4.76
C GLU A 171 -27.98 -9.05 -4.12
N ILE A 172 -27.11 -8.27 -3.49
CA ILE A 172 -25.91 -8.81 -2.85
C ILE A 172 -25.70 -8.18 -1.49
N GLU A 173 -25.32 -9.02 -0.53
CA GLU A 173 -24.88 -8.57 0.78
C GLU A 173 -23.51 -7.93 0.65
N LEU A 174 -23.38 -6.67 1.05
CA LEU A 174 -22.10 -5.96 1.07
C LEU A 174 -21.85 -5.39 2.46
N SER A 175 -20.57 -5.36 2.81
CA SER A 175 -20.09 -4.68 4.02
C SER A 175 -20.39 -3.18 3.90
N GLN A 176 -21.12 -2.61 4.86
CA GLN A 176 -21.33 -1.17 4.88
C GLN A 176 -20.04 -0.44 5.24
N MET A 177 -19.64 0.54 4.42
CA MET A 177 -18.80 1.63 4.95
C MET A 177 -19.65 2.37 6.00
N PRO A 178 -19.14 2.56 7.23
CA PRO A 178 -19.88 3.29 8.24
C PRO A 178 -20.18 4.68 7.69
N LEU A 179 -21.47 5.02 7.56
CA LEU A 179 -21.88 6.40 7.34
C LEU A 179 -21.29 7.21 8.50
N GLY A 180 -20.38 8.14 8.18
CA GLY A 180 -19.80 9.04 9.16
C GLY A 180 -20.93 9.82 9.81
N VAL A 181 -21.22 9.52 11.08
CA VAL A 181 -22.05 10.39 11.90
C VAL A 181 -21.17 11.60 12.20
N GLU A 182 -21.35 12.70 11.47
CA GLU A 182 -20.74 13.98 11.84
C GLU A 182 -21.41 14.45 13.14
N ILE A 183 -20.76 14.15 14.27
CA ILE A 183 -21.14 14.69 15.56
C ILE A 183 -20.63 16.11 15.60
N MET A 184 -21.52 17.09 15.42
CA MET A 184 -21.20 18.50 15.63
C MET A 184 -20.88 18.70 17.12
N ALA A 185 -19.58 18.76 17.45
CA ALA A 185 -19.11 18.88 18.82
C ALA A 185 -18.71 20.34 19.14
N PRO A 186 -18.93 20.81 20.38
CA PRO A 186 -18.42 22.10 20.82
C PRO A 186 -16.88 22.16 20.77
N PRO A 187 -16.27 23.34 20.54
CA PRO A 187 -14.82 23.50 20.53
C PRO A 187 -14.21 23.05 21.86
N GLY A 188 -13.19 22.19 21.79
CA GLY A 188 -12.53 21.56 22.95
C GLY A 188 -12.83 20.07 23.16
N MET A 189 -13.70 19.46 22.35
CA MET A 189 -14.07 18.03 22.42
C MET A 189 -13.75 17.22 21.15
N GLU A 190 -12.98 17.80 20.21
CA GLU A 190 -12.67 17.21 18.90
C GLU A 190 -11.88 15.90 18.98
N GLU A 191 -11.02 15.75 19.98
CA GLU A 191 -10.21 14.55 20.15
C GLU A 191 -11.07 13.37 20.64
N MET A 192 -12.00 13.63 21.57
CA MET A 192 -12.94 12.63 22.09
C MET A 192 -13.95 12.17 21.02
N THR A 193 -14.42 13.07 20.16
CA THR A 193 -15.32 12.69 19.06
C THR A 193 -14.63 11.83 18.02
N SER A 194 -13.37 12.13 17.69
CA SER A 194 -12.58 11.29 16.78
C SER A 194 -12.37 9.86 17.32
N GLN A 195 -12.15 9.73 18.63
CA GLN A 195 -11.97 8.44 19.29
C GLN A 195 -13.29 7.64 19.34
N LEU A 196 -14.42 8.29 19.65
CA LEU A 196 -15.74 7.66 19.61
C LEU A 196 -16.12 7.21 18.20
N GLN A 197 -15.81 7.99 17.18
CA GLN A 197 -16.06 7.64 15.78
C GLN A 197 -15.24 6.43 15.33
N ASN A 198 -13.97 6.33 15.77
CA ASN A 198 -13.13 5.17 15.53
C ASN A 198 -13.63 3.90 16.26
N MET A 199 -14.18 4.04 17.46
CA MET A 199 -14.82 2.91 18.17
C MET A 199 -16.12 2.46 17.49
N PHE A 200 -16.97 3.41 17.05
CA PHE A 200 -18.25 3.11 16.39
C PHE A 200 -18.08 2.48 15.00
N SER A 201 -17.09 2.95 14.24
CA SER A 201 -16.74 2.37 12.94
C SER A 201 -16.21 0.93 13.06
N ASN A 202 -15.43 0.61 14.10
CA ASN A 202 -14.98 -0.76 14.37
C ASN A 202 -16.12 -1.70 14.78
N MET A 203 -17.12 -1.23 15.51
CA MET A 203 -18.30 -2.04 15.86
C MET A 203 -19.27 -2.25 14.66
N SER A 204 -19.38 -1.26 13.77
CA SER A 204 -20.25 -1.35 12.59
C SER A 204 -19.63 -2.09 11.39
N ARG A 205 -18.32 -2.34 11.39
CA ARG A 205 -17.61 -3.06 10.30
C ARG A 205 -18.16 -4.47 10.02
N ASN A 206 -18.90 -5.06 10.95
CA ASN A 206 -19.44 -6.41 10.82
C ASN A 206 -20.91 -6.48 10.36
N LYS A 207 -21.59 -5.36 10.12
CA LYS A 207 -22.96 -5.38 9.58
C LYS A 207 -22.94 -5.41 8.05
N LYS A 208 -23.37 -6.54 7.48
CA LYS A 208 -23.67 -6.67 6.05
C LYS A 208 -25.09 -6.18 5.78
N THR A 209 -25.28 -5.43 4.71
CA THR A 209 -26.64 -5.06 4.25
C THR A 209 -26.84 -5.53 2.83
N THR A 210 -27.97 -6.16 2.56
CA THR A 210 -28.40 -6.50 1.21
C THR A 210 -28.72 -5.22 0.45
N ARG A 211 -28.08 -5.03 -0.69
CA ARG A 211 -28.35 -3.90 -1.60
C ARG A 211 -28.55 -4.42 -3.01
N LYS A 212 -29.45 -3.78 -3.74
CA LYS A 212 -29.66 -4.01 -5.17
C LYS A 212 -28.75 -3.08 -5.95
N ILE A 213 -27.80 -3.63 -6.71
CA ILE A 213 -26.81 -2.88 -7.48
C ILE A 213 -26.50 -3.58 -8.80
N SER A 214 -25.86 -2.86 -9.73
CA SER A 214 -25.40 -3.45 -10.99
C SER A 214 -24.31 -4.50 -10.75
N VAL A 215 -24.24 -5.52 -11.60
CA VAL A 215 -23.16 -6.52 -11.56
C VAL A 215 -21.80 -5.85 -11.67
N LYS A 216 -21.68 -4.82 -12.52
CA LYS A 216 -20.43 -4.07 -12.70
C LYS A 216 -19.94 -3.40 -11.42
N ASP A 217 -20.84 -2.76 -10.66
CA ASP A 217 -20.48 -2.09 -9.42
C ASP A 217 -20.28 -3.10 -8.28
N ALA A 218 -21.10 -4.16 -8.26
CA ALA A 218 -20.94 -5.28 -7.33
C ALA A 218 -19.56 -5.91 -7.48
N MET A 219 -19.13 -6.17 -8.71
CA MET A 219 -17.84 -6.80 -9.01
C MET A 219 -16.67 -6.02 -8.43
N LYS A 220 -16.69 -4.68 -8.53
CA LYS A 220 -15.66 -3.81 -7.96
C LYS A 220 -15.66 -3.87 -6.42
N GLN A 221 -16.82 -3.68 -5.80
CA GLN A 221 -16.92 -3.63 -4.33
C GLN A 221 -16.60 -4.97 -3.68
N ILE A 222 -17.06 -6.07 -4.27
CA ILE A 222 -16.79 -7.42 -3.77
C ILE A 222 -15.31 -7.76 -3.96
N LYS A 223 -14.71 -7.40 -5.10
CA LYS A 223 -13.28 -7.62 -5.32
C LYS A 223 -12.44 -6.93 -4.24
N GLU A 224 -12.77 -5.68 -3.88
CA GLU A 224 -12.11 -4.97 -2.79
C GLU A 224 -12.32 -5.66 -1.43
N GLU A 225 -13.55 -6.13 -1.15
CA GLU A 225 -13.87 -6.86 0.09
C GLU A 225 -13.11 -8.20 0.19
N GLU A 226 -13.06 -8.98 -0.88
CA GLU A 226 -12.36 -10.26 -0.93
C GLU A 226 -10.83 -10.06 -0.90
N ALA A 227 -10.31 -9.04 -1.59
CA ALA A 227 -8.89 -8.68 -1.48
C ALA A 227 -8.51 -8.32 -0.05
N ALA A 228 -9.33 -7.53 0.65
CA ALA A 228 -9.09 -7.15 2.03
C ALA A 228 -9.09 -8.35 2.99
N LYS A 229 -9.89 -9.39 2.74
CA LYS A 229 -9.89 -10.63 3.54
C LYS A 229 -8.68 -11.52 3.31
N LEU A 230 -8.12 -11.49 2.10
CA LEU A 230 -6.96 -12.31 1.72
C LEU A 230 -5.64 -11.75 2.25
N ILE A 231 -5.64 -10.51 2.72
CA ILE A 231 -4.45 -9.80 3.18
C ILE A 231 -4.32 -9.95 4.70
N ASN A 232 -3.10 -10.23 5.16
CA ASN A 232 -2.76 -10.24 6.58
C ASN A 232 -2.14 -8.90 7.00
N ASP A 233 -2.91 -8.10 7.74
CA ASP A 233 -2.46 -6.79 8.22
C ASP A 233 -1.28 -6.87 9.21
N GLU A 234 -1.14 -7.94 9.98
CA GLU A 234 0.00 -8.12 10.90
C GLU A 234 1.30 -8.38 10.13
N GLU A 235 1.23 -9.22 9.10
CA GLU A 235 2.36 -9.53 8.23
C GLU A 235 2.80 -8.30 7.41
N ILE A 236 1.84 -7.48 6.94
CA ILE A 236 2.13 -6.19 6.30
C ILE A 236 2.88 -5.28 7.26
N LYS A 237 2.42 -5.14 8.50
CA LYS A 237 3.06 -4.27 9.48
C LYS A 237 4.49 -4.73 9.78
N ALA A 238 4.70 -6.02 10.01
CA ALA A 238 6.04 -6.58 10.23
C ALA A 238 6.97 -6.32 9.02
N SER A 239 6.49 -6.62 7.82
CA SER A 239 7.24 -6.39 6.57
C SER A 239 7.55 -4.90 6.33
N ALA A 240 6.62 -4.01 6.69
CA ALA A 240 6.79 -2.57 6.54
C ALA A 240 7.84 -2.01 7.51
N ILE A 241 7.87 -2.50 8.75
CA ILE A 241 8.91 -2.15 9.73
C ILE A 241 10.27 -2.58 9.20
N GLU A 242 10.41 -3.83 8.75
CA GLU A 242 11.67 -4.34 8.19
C GLU A 242 12.10 -3.52 6.95
N ALA A 243 11.15 -3.17 6.08
CA ALA A 243 11.42 -2.33 4.91
C ALA A 243 11.91 -0.93 5.28
N ALA A 244 11.30 -0.30 6.28
CA ALA A 244 11.72 1.02 6.78
C ALA A 244 13.13 0.95 7.41
N GLU A 245 13.41 -0.07 8.23
CA GLU A 245 14.70 -0.24 8.90
C GLU A 245 15.86 -0.56 7.93
N GLN A 246 15.64 -1.48 7.00
CA GLN A 246 16.70 -1.97 6.11
C GLN A 246 16.87 -1.09 4.87
N ASN A 247 15.75 -0.60 4.32
CA ASN A 247 15.73 0.04 3.01
C ASN A 247 15.30 1.50 3.05
N GLY A 248 14.77 2.01 4.16
CA GLY A 248 14.27 3.38 4.27
C GLY A 248 15.28 4.45 3.83
N ILE A 249 14.79 5.47 3.13
CA ILE A 249 15.55 6.63 2.66
C ILE A 249 14.83 7.89 3.11
N VAL A 250 15.54 8.71 3.90
CA VAL A 250 15.10 10.04 4.30
C VAL A 250 15.91 11.08 3.53
N PHE A 251 15.24 12.05 2.93
CA PHE A 251 15.86 13.19 2.28
C PHE A 251 15.46 14.47 3.01
N SER A 252 16.45 15.15 3.58
CA SER A 252 16.27 16.45 4.24
C SER A 252 16.75 17.58 3.33
N ARG A 253 15.94 18.65 3.22
CA ARG A 253 16.27 19.88 2.52
C ARG A 253 16.47 21.04 3.48
#